data_AF-A0A956Q558-F1
#
_entry.id   AF-A0A956Q558-F1
#
_cell.length_a   1.000
_cell.length_b   1.000
_cell.length_c   1.000
_cell.angle_alpha   90.00
_cell.angle_beta   90.00
_cell.angle_gamma   90.00
#
_symmetry.space_group_name_H-M   'P 1'
#
loop_
_entity.id
_entity.type
_entity.pdbx_description
1 polymer ?
#
loop_
_entity_poly.entity_id
_entity_poly.type
_entity_poly.pdbx_seq_one_letter_code
_entity_poly.pdbx_strand_id
1 'polypeptide(L)'
;MAPLPMARLSQLGQSTRLDATSGLATLNTPLLDALSAHPLTVALPLARLLATSPDRLQVVEGLALAQRLAMANRRQPNAVLNTQLNSLFMATSRFHRTPDPLIQVYLAGFYRYLSGKAAYGPLLELFWQNAQTPDTVRRQWPYNPNEEIGGSMLEHAAGRVTRQLLGQLSPETPLPLEPEV
;
A
#
# COMPACT_ATOMS: atom_id res chain seq x y z
N MET A 1 -2.84 -9.26 -30.32
CA MET A 1 -2.42 -9.89 -29.04
C MET A 1 -2.28 -8.79 -28.00
N ALA A 2 -2.95 -8.91 -26.84
CA ALA A 2 -2.70 -7.98 -25.75
C ALA A 2 -1.25 -8.14 -25.25
N PRO A 3 -0.53 -7.05 -24.92
CA PRO A 3 0.83 -7.15 -24.41
C PRO A 3 0.86 -7.96 -23.10
N LEU A 4 1.93 -8.73 -22.90
CA LEU A 4 2.15 -9.48 -21.66
C LEU A 4 2.03 -8.54 -20.44
N PRO A 5 1.47 -9.01 -19.30
CA PRO A 5 1.28 -8.17 -18.11
C PRO A 5 2.52 -7.39 -17.70
N MET A 6 3.72 -7.98 -17.84
CA MET A 6 4.99 -7.33 -17.54
C MET A 6 5.30 -6.12 -18.42
N ALA A 7 4.98 -6.15 -19.72
CA ALA A 7 5.22 -5.02 -20.61
C ALA A 7 4.37 -3.80 -20.22
N ARG A 8 3.20 -4.06 -19.62
CA ARG A 8 2.27 -3.01 -19.18
C ARG A 8 2.69 -2.34 -17.87
N LEU A 9 3.58 -2.93 -17.06
CA LEU A 9 4.12 -2.27 -15.87
C LEU A 9 4.90 -1.00 -16.19
N SER A 10 5.56 -0.95 -17.34
CA SER A 10 6.25 0.26 -17.82
C SER A 10 5.30 1.44 -18.07
N GLN A 11 3.99 1.15 -18.24
CA GLN A 11 2.94 2.15 -18.48
C GLN A 11 2.45 2.82 -17.20
N LEU A 12 2.85 2.31 -16.02
CA LEU A 12 2.48 2.91 -14.75
C LEU A 12 2.97 4.36 -14.68
N GLY A 13 2.09 5.25 -14.26
CA GLY A 13 2.34 6.70 -14.14
C GLY A 13 2.07 7.50 -15.42
N GLN A 14 2.06 6.87 -16.60
CA GLN A 14 2.01 7.59 -17.89
C GLN A 14 0.65 8.25 -18.13
N SER A 15 -0.43 7.59 -17.71
CA SER A 15 -1.81 8.10 -17.82
C SER A 15 -2.36 8.60 -16.49
N THR A 16 -1.60 8.49 -15.40
CA THR A 16 -1.96 9.09 -14.12
C THR A 16 -1.95 10.61 -14.27
N ARG A 17 -2.95 11.27 -13.70
CA ARG A 17 -3.09 12.73 -13.70
C ARG A 17 -3.30 13.23 -12.29
N LEU A 18 -2.79 14.41 -11.98
CA LEU A 18 -3.08 15.07 -10.70
C LEU A 18 -4.18 16.09 -10.94
N ASP A 19 -5.18 16.05 -10.08
CA ASP A 19 -6.17 17.11 -10.02
C ASP A 19 -5.53 18.38 -9.46
N ALA A 20 -5.67 19.50 -10.18
CA ALA A 20 -4.98 20.74 -9.84
C ALA A 20 -5.51 21.39 -8.55
N THR A 21 -6.72 21.04 -8.11
CA THR A 21 -7.40 21.66 -6.97
C THR A 21 -7.17 20.85 -5.69
N SER A 22 -7.41 19.55 -5.76
CA SER A 22 -7.30 18.61 -4.65
C SER A 22 -5.94 17.95 -4.55
N GLY A 23 -5.09 18.04 -5.58
CA GLY A 23 -3.79 17.35 -5.63
C GLY A 23 -3.88 15.82 -5.66
N LEU A 24 -5.09 15.26 -5.71
CA LEU A 24 -5.32 13.81 -5.75
C LEU A 24 -4.99 13.24 -7.13
N ALA A 25 -4.62 11.97 -7.16
CA ALA A 25 -4.29 11.28 -8.40
C ALA A 25 -5.52 10.58 -9.01
N THR A 26 -5.80 10.92 -10.27
CA THR A 26 -6.66 10.13 -11.15
C THR A 26 -5.81 9.01 -11.77
N LEU A 27 -6.02 7.79 -11.30
CA LEU A 27 -5.27 6.60 -11.71
C LEU A 27 -5.78 6.01 -13.03
N ASN A 28 -4.91 5.29 -13.74
CA ASN A 28 -5.26 4.48 -14.90
C ASN A 28 -5.94 3.18 -14.44
N THR A 29 -7.20 3.28 -14.01
CA THR A 29 -8.00 2.15 -13.53
C THR A 29 -8.01 0.96 -14.50
N PRO A 30 -8.18 1.13 -15.83
CA PRO A 30 -8.13 0.01 -16.77
C PRO A 30 -6.79 -0.75 -16.77
N LEU A 31 -5.66 -0.04 -16.63
CA LEU A 31 -4.34 -0.65 -16.51
C LEU A 31 -4.21 -1.42 -15.19
N LEU A 32 -4.63 -0.79 -14.08
CA LEU A 32 -4.59 -1.40 -12.76
C LEU A 32 -5.45 -2.67 -12.69
N ASP A 33 -6.66 -2.64 -13.29
CA ASP A 33 -7.54 -3.81 -13.37
C ASP A 33 -6.87 -4.95 -14.14
N ALA A 34 -6.33 -4.65 -15.33
CA ALA A 34 -5.66 -5.63 -16.16
C ALA A 34 -4.43 -6.26 -15.49
N LEU A 35 -3.65 -5.47 -14.74
CA LEU A 35 -2.49 -5.97 -13.99
C LEU A 35 -2.92 -6.78 -12.76
N SER A 36 -3.94 -6.30 -12.02
CA SER A 36 -4.44 -6.98 -10.82
C SER A 36 -5.10 -8.34 -11.10
N ALA A 37 -5.52 -8.60 -12.35
CA ALA A 37 -6.00 -9.91 -12.79
C ALA A 37 -4.90 -11.00 -12.83
N HIS A 38 -3.62 -10.62 -12.75
CA HIS A 38 -2.48 -11.54 -12.82
C HIS A 38 -1.51 -11.35 -11.64
N PRO A 39 -1.97 -11.49 -10.39
CA PRO A 39 -1.21 -11.06 -9.22
C PRO A 39 0.15 -11.77 -9.09
N LEU A 40 0.20 -13.08 -9.36
CA LEU A 40 1.41 -13.90 -9.21
C LEU A 40 2.54 -13.56 -10.19
N THR A 41 2.19 -13.02 -11.37
CA THR A 41 3.19 -12.63 -12.38
C THR A 41 3.59 -11.16 -12.27
N VAL A 42 2.79 -10.35 -11.56
CA VAL A 42 2.95 -8.89 -11.47
C VAL A 42 3.67 -8.46 -10.20
N ALA A 43 3.43 -9.10 -9.06
CA ALA A 43 3.88 -8.61 -7.76
C ALA A 43 5.41 -8.44 -7.65
N LEU A 44 6.19 -9.44 -8.09
CA LEU A 44 7.65 -9.37 -8.02
C LEU A 44 8.26 -8.35 -9.01
N PRO A 45 7.85 -8.29 -10.29
CA PRO A 45 8.26 -7.20 -11.18
C PRO A 45 7.87 -5.81 -10.66
N LEU A 46 6.70 -5.67 -10.04
CA LEU A 46 6.28 -4.42 -9.40
C LEU A 46 7.21 -4.04 -8.23
N ALA A 47 7.63 -5.00 -7.40
CA ALA A 47 8.60 -4.74 -6.33
C ALA A 47 9.93 -4.21 -6.89
N ARG A 48 10.43 -4.79 -7.99
CA ARG A 48 11.66 -4.31 -8.65
C ARG A 48 11.52 -2.89 -9.20
N LEU A 49 10.35 -2.58 -9.77
CA LEU A 49 10.03 -1.24 -10.26
C LEU A 49 9.98 -0.24 -9.10
N LEU A 50 9.25 -0.53 -8.02
CA LEU A 50 9.14 0.37 -6.87
C LEU A 50 10.47 0.57 -6.12
N ALA A 51 11.34 -0.45 -6.10
CA ALA A 51 12.66 -0.36 -5.50
C ALA A 51 13.55 0.68 -6.19
N THR A 52 13.36 0.94 -7.48
CA THR A 52 14.29 1.76 -8.29
C THR A 52 13.66 2.98 -8.92
N SER A 53 12.33 3.03 -9.08
CA SER A 53 11.65 4.11 -9.78
C SER A 53 11.91 5.48 -9.12
N PRO A 54 12.35 6.48 -9.89
CA PRO A 54 12.41 7.87 -9.45
C PRO A 54 11.14 8.65 -9.81
N ASP A 55 10.25 8.07 -10.64
CA ASP A 55 9.09 8.78 -11.16
C ASP A 55 7.94 8.73 -10.15
N ARG A 56 7.53 9.92 -9.69
CA ARG A 56 6.51 10.09 -8.65
C ARG A 56 5.18 9.41 -9.02
N LEU A 57 4.72 9.60 -10.26
CA LEU A 57 3.41 9.10 -10.68
C LEU A 57 3.43 7.58 -10.87
N GLN A 58 4.55 7.05 -11.36
CA GLN A 58 4.79 5.61 -11.45
C GLN A 58 4.83 4.96 -10.06
N VAL A 59 5.46 5.60 -9.07
CA VAL A 59 5.43 5.14 -7.67
C VAL A 59 4.01 5.14 -7.13
N VAL A 60 3.26 6.23 -7.32
CA VAL A 60 1.88 6.37 -6.85
C VAL A 60 0.96 5.29 -7.44
N GLU A 61 0.98 5.12 -8.76
CA GLU A 61 0.15 4.12 -9.42
C GLU A 61 0.61 2.69 -9.11
N GLY A 62 1.92 2.49 -8.93
CA GLY A 62 2.49 1.22 -8.48
C GLY A 62 2.08 0.86 -7.05
N LEU A 63 2.01 1.82 -6.12
CA LEU A 63 1.50 1.61 -4.77
C LEU A 63 0.00 1.30 -4.77
N ALA A 64 -0.78 1.98 -5.63
CA ALA A 64 -2.19 1.65 -5.81
C ALA A 64 -2.39 0.22 -6.34
N LEU A 65 -1.52 -0.25 -7.25
CA LEU A 65 -1.51 -1.65 -7.67
C LEU A 65 -1.15 -2.58 -6.52
N ALA A 66 -0.09 -2.28 -5.76
CA ALA A 66 0.33 -3.08 -4.61
C ALA A 66 -0.80 -3.22 -3.56
N GLN A 67 -1.54 -2.13 -3.29
CA GLN A 67 -2.74 -2.14 -2.46
C GLN A 67 -3.80 -3.11 -2.98
N ARG A 68 -4.10 -3.11 -4.28
CA ARG A 68 -5.07 -4.04 -4.88
C ARG A 68 -4.63 -5.49 -4.72
N LEU A 69 -3.34 -5.77 -4.92
CA LEU A 69 -2.78 -7.11 -4.74
C LEU A 69 -2.87 -7.58 -3.28
N ALA A 70 -2.54 -6.71 -2.32
CA ALA A 70 -2.65 -7.01 -0.90
C ALA A 70 -4.11 -7.23 -0.47
N MET A 71 -5.04 -6.39 -0.93
CA MET A 71 -6.47 -6.55 -0.69
C MET A 71 -6.99 -7.88 -1.26
N ALA A 72 -6.57 -8.25 -2.48
CA ALA A 72 -6.94 -9.54 -3.08
C ALA A 72 -6.42 -10.71 -2.25
N ASN A 73 -5.15 -10.68 -1.82
CA ASN A 73 -4.57 -11.72 -0.96
C ASN A 73 -5.27 -11.80 0.40
N ARG A 74 -5.68 -10.67 0.99
CA ARG A 74 -6.44 -10.68 2.25
C ARG A 74 -7.82 -11.32 2.10
N ARG A 75 -8.47 -11.17 0.95
CA ARG A 75 -9.78 -11.79 0.65
C ARG A 75 -9.66 -13.28 0.31
N GLN A 76 -8.61 -13.65 -0.44
CA GLN A 76 -8.33 -15.02 -0.86
C GLN A 76 -6.83 -15.30 -0.65
N PRO A 77 -6.43 -15.76 0.54
CA PRO A 77 -5.03 -15.97 0.87
C PRO A 77 -4.33 -16.94 -0.08
N ASN A 78 -3.18 -16.51 -0.60
CA ASN A 78 -2.31 -17.31 -1.42
C ASN A 78 -0.87 -17.20 -0.91
N ALA A 79 -0.26 -18.33 -0.55
CA ALA A 79 1.07 -18.35 0.07
C ALA A 79 2.16 -17.75 -0.84
N VAL A 80 2.10 -18.00 -2.15
CA VAL A 80 3.08 -17.46 -3.11
C VAL A 80 2.93 -15.95 -3.24
N LEU A 81 1.69 -15.46 -3.36
CA LEU A 81 1.42 -14.03 -3.40
C LEU A 81 1.85 -13.35 -2.10
N ASN A 82 1.64 -14.00 -0.94
CA ASN A 82 2.09 -13.49 0.36
C ASN A 82 3.60 -13.23 0.38
N THR A 83 4.41 -14.20 -0.06
CA THR A 83 5.88 -14.01 -0.16
C THR A 83 6.27 -12.87 -1.11
N GLN A 84 5.53 -12.70 -2.21
CA GLN A 84 5.77 -11.59 -3.14
C GLN A 84 5.35 -10.23 -2.55
N LEU A 85 4.30 -10.19 -1.72
CA LEU A 85 3.92 -8.99 -0.96
C LEU A 85 5.01 -8.59 0.04
N ASN A 86 5.75 -9.55 0.63
CA ASN A 86 6.92 -9.24 1.47
C ASN A 86 8.01 -8.53 0.65
N SER A 87 8.20 -8.93 -0.61
CA SER A 87 9.12 -8.25 -1.52
C SER A 87 8.67 -6.83 -1.86
N LEU A 88 7.36 -6.62 -2.04
CA LEU A 88 6.78 -5.27 -2.21
C LEU A 88 6.93 -4.42 -0.94
N PHE A 89 6.73 -5.00 0.24
CA PHE A 89 6.96 -4.32 1.51
C PHE A 89 8.42 -3.88 1.66
N MET A 90 9.38 -4.76 1.38
CA MET A 90 10.80 -4.42 1.37
C MET A 90 11.14 -3.34 0.34
N ALA A 91 10.64 -3.44 -0.89
CA ALA A 91 10.87 -2.45 -1.93
C ALA A 91 10.33 -1.05 -1.58
N THR A 92 9.21 -1.00 -0.87
CA THR A 92 8.56 0.26 -0.47
C THR A 92 9.15 0.88 0.80
N SER A 93 10.07 0.20 1.49
CA SER A 93 10.73 0.72 2.71
C SER A 93 11.46 2.05 2.51
N ARG A 94 12.00 2.28 1.31
CA ARG A 94 12.64 3.55 0.93
C ARG A 94 11.71 4.77 1.01
N PHE A 95 10.40 4.55 1.07
CA PHE A 95 9.39 5.60 1.16
C PHE A 95 8.90 5.86 2.59
N HIS A 96 9.38 5.14 3.61
CA HIS A 96 8.97 5.32 5.02
C HIS A 96 9.28 6.71 5.59
N ARG A 97 10.18 7.46 4.94
CA ARG A 97 10.53 8.84 5.32
C ARG A 97 10.25 9.87 4.22
N THR A 98 9.43 9.50 3.24
CA THR A 98 9.15 10.40 2.11
C THR A 98 8.42 11.65 2.60
N PRO A 99 8.82 12.87 2.17
CA PRO A 99 8.07 14.09 2.47
C PRO A 99 6.87 14.28 1.53
N ASP A 100 6.68 13.40 0.54
CA ASP A 100 5.65 13.53 -0.48
C ASP A 100 4.28 13.03 0.01
N PRO A 101 3.30 13.92 0.26
CA PRO A 101 2.02 13.53 0.84
C PRO A 101 1.22 12.55 -0.04
N LEU A 102 1.45 12.54 -1.36
CA LEU A 102 0.77 11.60 -2.27
C LEU A 102 1.32 10.20 -2.13
N ILE A 103 2.65 10.06 -2.11
CA ILE A 103 3.28 8.76 -1.88
C ILE A 103 2.88 8.23 -0.50
N GLN A 104 2.84 9.09 0.53
CA GLN A 104 2.42 8.70 1.88
C GLN A 104 1.00 8.12 1.92
N VAL A 105 0.03 8.75 1.25
CA VAL A 105 -1.37 8.26 1.18
C VAL A 105 -1.43 6.87 0.55
N TYR A 106 -0.81 6.68 -0.62
CA TYR A 106 -0.86 5.39 -1.31
C TYR A 106 -0.05 4.30 -0.59
N LEU A 107 1.05 4.68 0.06
CA LEU A 107 1.83 3.77 0.90
C LEU A 107 1.02 3.30 2.11
N ALA A 108 0.30 4.22 2.77
CA ALA A 108 -0.60 3.89 3.86
C ALA A 108 -1.77 2.99 3.42
N GLY A 109 -2.32 3.24 2.23
CA GLY A 109 -3.34 2.39 1.61
C GLY A 109 -2.84 0.98 1.33
N PHE A 110 -1.61 0.82 0.84
CA PHE A 110 -0.99 -0.50 0.67
C PHE A 110 -0.80 -1.21 2.03
N TYR A 111 -0.23 -0.51 3.02
CA TYR A 111 0.08 -1.08 4.34
C TYR A 111 -1.16 -1.44 5.17
N ARG A 112 -2.32 -0.84 4.88
CA ARG A 112 -3.63 -1.23 5.45
C ARG A 112 -3.98 -2.70 5.23
N TYR A 113 -3.57 -3.26 4.09
CA TYR A 113 -3.95 -4.62 3.69
C TYR A 113 -2.85 -5.66 3.87
N LEU A 114 -1.66 -5.24 4.32
CA LEU A 114 -0.62 -6.19 4.70
C LEU A 114 -0.99 -6.85 6.03
N SER A 115 -0.88 -8.18 6.07
CA SER A 115 -0.99 -8.95 7.29
C SER A 115 0.33 -8.81 8.05
N GLY A 116 0.33 -8.20 9.24
CA GLY A 116 1.49 -8.23 10.11
C GLY A 116 1.72 -6.95 10.92
N LYS A 117 2.21 -7.13 12.15
CA LYS A 117 2.71 -6.06 13.03
C LYS A 117 3.78 -5.18 12.34
N ALA A 118 4.49 -5.73 11.36
CA ALA A 118 5.59 -5.06 10.66
C ALA A 118 5.14 -3.81 9.87
N ALA A 119 3.91 -3.77 9.37
CA ALA A 119 3.40 -2.62 8.61
C ALA A 119 3.01 -1.43 9.52
N TYR A 120 2.76 -1.68 10.81
CA TYR A 120 2.34 -0.64 11.76
C TYR A 120 3.47 0.34 12.09
N GLY A 121 4.70 -0.16 12.25
CA GLY A 121 5.88 0.67 12.54
C GLY A 121 6.11 1.77 11.49
N PRO A 122 6.16 1.42 10.19
CA PRO A 122 6.24 2.41 9.12
C PRO A 122 5.08 3.41 9.06
N LEU A 123 3.84 2.98 9.35
CA LEU A 123 2.71 3.90 9.43
C LEU A 123 2.91 4.93 10.56
N LEU A 124 3.40 4.49 11.71
CA LEU A 124 3.74 5.37 12.83
C LEU A 124 4.88 6.34 12.47
N GLU A 125 5.89 5.87 11.73
CA GLU A 125 7.00 6.71 11.29
C GLU A 125 6.53 7.83 10.34
N LEU A 126 5.67 7.52 9.37
CA LEU A 126 5.03 8.50 8.49
C LEU A 126 4.20 9.52 9.29
N PHE A 127 3.38 9.04 10.22
CA PHE A 127 2.55 9.88 11.07
C PHE A 127 3.39 10.84 11.92
N TRP A 128 4.45 10.31 12.53
CA TRP A 128 5.38 11.07 13.37
C TRP A 128 6.18 12.08 12.57
N GLN A 129 6.63 11.73 11.36
CA GLN A 129 7.27 12.68 10.45
C GLN A 129 6.34 13.85 10.14
N ASN A 130 5.08 13.57 9.80
CA ASN A 130 4.10 14.61 9.51
C ASN A 130 3.79 15.49 10.73
N ALA A 131 3.81 14.92 11.94
CA ALA A 131 3.65 15.71 13.18
C ALA A 131 4.82 16.68 13.42
N GLN A 132 6.03 16.33 12.96
CA GLN A 132 7.22 17.18 13.05
C GLN A 132 7.35 18.17 11.90
N THR A 133 6.65 17.96 10.78
CA THR A 133 6.68 18.87 9.63
C THR A 133 6.11 20.24 10.00
N PRO A 134 6.84 21.35 9.75
CA PRO A 134 6.37 22.70 10.08
C PRO A 134 4.99 23.00 9.48
N ASP A 135 4.14 23.69 10.24
CA ASP A 135 2.79 24.10 9.81
C ASP A 135 2.79 24.87 8.50
N THR A 136 3.82 25.70 8.28
CA THR A 136 4.00 26.49 7.05
C THR A 136 4.17 25.61 5.82
N VAL A 137 4.75 24.42 5.97
CA VAL A 137 4.89 23.42 4.91
C VAL A 137 3.60 22.61 4.78
N ARG A 138 3.03 22.14 5.90
CA ARG A 138 1.79 21.32 5.88
C ARG A 138 0.60 22.04 5.26
N ARG A 139 0.48 23.36 5.47
CA ARG A 139 -0.59 24.18 4.89
C ARG A 139 -0.50 24.33 3.37
N GLN A 140 0.63 23.97 2.76
CA GLN A 140 0.79 23.94 1.30
C GLN A 140 0.35 22.59 0.71
N TRP A 141 0.13 21.57 1.54
CA TRP A 141 -0.37 20.30 1.06
C TRP A 141 -1.86 20.43 0.72
N PRO A 142 -2.29 19.86 -0.41
CA PRO A 142 -3.67 19.97 -0.84
C PRO A 142 -4.63 19.08 -0.03
N TYR A 143 -4.09 18.14 0.76
CA TYR A 143 -4.81 17.30 1.73
C TYR A 143 -3.88 16.88 2.86
N ASN A 144 -4.46 16.37 3.94
CA ASN A 144 -3.72 15.85 5.09
C ASN A 144 -3.45 14.34 4.96
N PRO A 145 -2.22 13.89 4.66
CA PRO A 145 -1.91 12.46 4.54
C PRO A 145 -2.14 11.68 5.83
N ASN A 146 -2.17 12.34 7.01
CA ASN A 146 -2.43 11.68 8.28
C ASN A 146 -3.85 11.13 8.40
N GLU A 147 -4.81 11.57 7.58
CA GLU A 147 -6.15 10.97 7.56
C GLU A 147 -6.11 9.52 7.08
N GLU A 148 -5.42 9.26 5.96
CA GLU A 148 -5.27 7.91 5.42
C GLU A 148 -4.33 7.06 6.29
N ILE A 149 -3.21 7.62 6.75
CA ILE A 149 -2.26 6.94 7.65
C ILE A 149 -2.96 6.53 8.96
N GLY A 150 -3.65 7.48 9.60
CA GLY A 150 -4.39 7.25 10.84
C GLY A 150 -5.52 6.23 10.66
N GLY A 151 -6.26 6.31 9.55
CA GLY A 151 -7.28 5.32 9.19
C GLY A 151 -6.69 3.91 9.05
N SER A 152 -5.53 3.77 8.40
CA SER A 152 -4.83 2.49 8.30
C SER A 152 -4.36 1.97 9.66
N MET A 153 -3.81 2.83 10.52
CA MET A 153 -3.41 2.46 11.88
C MET A 153 -4.60 2.00 12.73
N LEU A 154 -5.74 2.69 12.65
CA LEU A 154 -6.97 2.33 13.34
C LEU A 154 -7.51 0.98 12.86
N GLU A 155 -7.46 0.70 11.56
CA GLU A 155 -7.87 -0.61 11.03
C GLU A 155 -7.00 -1.76 11.57
N HIS A 156 -5.68 -1.55 11.65
CA HIS A 156 -4.77 -2.50 12.28
C HIS A 156 -5.11 -2.75 13.75
N ALA A 157 -5.35 -1.67 14.51
CA ALA A 157 -5.72 -1.77 15.92
C ALA A 157 -7.06 -2.48 16.12
N ALA A 158 -8.08 -2.11 15.35
CA ALA A 158 -9.41 -2.72 15.38
C ALA A 158 -9.35 -4.21 15.01
N GLY A 159 -8.61 -4.56 13.95
CA GLY A 159 -8.42 -5.94 13.53
C GLY A 159 -7.78 -6.81 14.61
N ARG A 160 -6.80 -6.26 15.34
CA ARG A 160 -6.19 -6.94 16.49
C ARG A 160 -7.17 -7.16 17.63
N VAL A 161 -7.92 -6.12 18.01
CA VAL A 161 -8.92 -6.22 19.10
C VAL A 161 -9.99 -7.25 18.76
N THR A 162 -10.53 -7.23 17.54
CA THR A 162 -11.52 -8.21 17.08
C THR A 162 -10.99 -9.64 17.18
N ARG A 163 -9.76 -9.90 16.74
CA ARG A 163 -9.13 -11.24 16.86
C ARG A 163 -8.97 -11.65 18.32
N GLN A 164 -8.53 -10.74 19.19
CA GLN A 164 -8.37 -11.02 20.62
C GLN A 164 -9.72 -11.38 21.26
N LEU A 165 -10.77 -10.62 20.96
CA LEU A 165 -12.12 -10.90 21.45
C LEU A 165 -12.65 -12.23 20.91
N LEU A 166 -12.47 -12.53 19.62
CA LEU A 166 -12.86 -13.83 19.05
C LEU A 166 -12.13 -15.00 19.72
N GLY A 167 -10.82 -14.86 19.99
CA GLY A 167 -10.06 -15.88 20.72
C GLY A 167 -10.55 -16.09 22.15
N GLN A 168 -11.02 -15.02 22.82
CA GLN A 168 -11.63 -15.11 24.14
C GLN A 168 -13.03 -15.75 24.11
N LEU A 169 -13.79 -15.52 23.04
CA LEU A 169 -15.16 -16.02 22.87
C LEU A 169 -15.23 -17.44 22.27
N SER A 170 -14.14 -17.94 21.68
CA SER A 170 -14.07 -19.27 21.06
C SER A 170 -12.77 -19.99 21.42
N PRO A 171 -12.59 -20.37 22.71
CA PRO A 171 -11.34 -20.98 23.18
C PRO A 171 -10.98 -22.32 22.50
N GLU A 172 -11.93 -22.99 21.85
CA GLU A 172 -11.72 -24.28 21.17
C GLU A 172 -11.37 -24.16 19.68
N THR A 173 -11.37 -22.95 19.09
CA THR A 173 -11.01 -22.74 17.69
C THR A 173 -9.69 -21.97 17.61
N PRO A 174 -8.59 -22.57 17.13
CA PRO A 174 -7.35 -21.85 16.94
C PRO A 174 -7.59 -20.66 16.02
N LEU A 175 -7.30 -19.44 16.48
CA LEU A 175 -7.27 -18.28 15.61
C LEU A 175 -6.27 -18.58 14.48
N PRO A 176 -6.62 -18.33 13.20
CA PRO A 176 -5.65 -18.46 12.13
C PRO A 176 -4.45 -17.56 12.46
N LEU A 177 -3.29 -18.19 12.66
CA LEU A 177 -2.03 -17.50 12.89
C LEU A 177 -1.80 -16.57 11.70
N GLU A 178 -1.42 -15.31 11.99
CA GLU A 178 -0.92 -14.45 10.92
C GLU A 178 0.23 -15.19 10.25
N PRO A 179 0.25 -15.31 8.91
CA PRO A 179 1.49 -15.69 8.26
C PRO A 179 2.52 -14.63 8.65
N GLU A 180 3.57 -15.05 9.37
CA GLU A 180 4.70 -14.18 9.65
C GLU A 180 5.26 -13.70 8.31
N VAL A 181 5.37 -12.38 8.21
CA VAL A 181 6.00 -11.68 7.08
C VAL A 181 7.49 -11.58 7.32
#